data_AF-A0A446CDA3-F1
#
_entry.id   AF-A0A446CDA3-F1
#
_cell.length_a   1.000
_cell.length_b   1.000
_cell.length_c   1.000
_cell.angle_alpha   90.00
_cell.angle_beta   90.00
_cell.angle_gamma   90.00
#
_symmetry.space_group_name_H-M   'P 1'
#
loop_
_entity.id
_entity.type
_entity.pdbx_description
1 polymer ?
#
loop_
_entity_poly.entity_id
_entity_poly.type
_entity_poly.pdbx_seq_one_letter_code
_entity_poly.pdbx_strand_id
1 'polypeptide(L)'
;MNQIVEQTLLGNPEIQAKYHDFQASLEGQNVARGAFFPQINAQGYLGREYRNNVPGVGSQDWSRPGYSVELRQLIFDGFRTSNDVKQAGFDKLAKFYDLLATSDGTALAAVQAYIDLQRYRDMELLARQNYSLHEETLKQINERTESGVGRRVDLEQAGGRLALAQTNLMTETANLLDVQQRFQRVTGALPPESMQPPPDITGKLPVKPADFNESLRRNPSFLSKQAGLQAAEAGVASSKGAFSPKFEFVAATGRDQNDPTPQNRDIQSSSVQVVMSYNLYRGGADSARVRQTAAQSYAARDIRDYTCRNVQQDLAVAWNNVVSLSQKLPFLRDHEVATTKVREAYRQQFQIGQRSLLDLLDTENELFESRRALTNGLYDLQLAQYRWLALSHALLPALALQPARNEMPEENGKLAVSDEVIKLCNSTVPDTARLAPVRVQYNEGTLPPTLIPMNAPSAKP
;
A
#
# COMPACT_ATOMS: atom_id res chain seq x y z
N MET A 1 -16.60 -5.54 -11.89
CA MET A 1 -15.45 -5.25 -11.00
C MET A 1 -14.40 -4.36 -11.66
N ASN A 2 -13.79 -4.75 -12.78
CA ASN A 2 -12.65 -4.02 -13.38
C ASN A 2 -12.93 -2.52 -13.61
N GLN A 3 -14.11 -2.18 -14.13
CA GLN A 3 -14.54 -0.78 -14.31
C GLN A 3 -14.58 0.02 -12.99
N ILE A 4 -15.01 -0.61 -11.88
CA ILE A 4 -15.06 0.05 -10.56
C ILE A 4 -13.64 0.28 -10.06
N VAL A 5 -12.75 -0.70 -10.22
CA VAL A 5 -11.33 -0.55 -9.84
C VAL A 5 -10.67 0.54 -10.68
N GLU A 6 -10.90 0.55 -11.99
CA GLU A 6 -10.39 1.58 -12.91
C GLU A 6 -10.88 2.98 -12.54
N GLN A 7 -12.19 3.15 -12.32
CA GLN A 7 -12.76 4.43 -11.87
C GLN A 7 -12.18 4.86 -10.52
N THR A 8 -11.99 3.92 -9.59
CA THR A 8 -11.35 4.20 -8.30
C THR A 8 -9.92 4.68 -8.51
N LEU A 9 -9.13 4.02 -9.36
CA LEU A 9 -7.75 4.42 -9.64
C LEU A 9 -7.64 5.82 -10.25
N LEU A 10 -8.59 6.21 -11.10
CA LEU A 10 -8.62 7.53 -11.73
C LEU A 10 -9.11 8.63 -10.78
N GLY A 11 -10.07 8.33 -9.91
CA GLY A 11 -10.77 9.32 -9.08
C GLY A 11 -10.35 9.40 -7.61
N ASN A 12 -9.59 8.43 -7.08
CA ASN A 12 -9.32 8.36 -5.65
C ASN A 12 -8.39 9.49 -5.16
N PRO A 13 -8.80 10.30 -4.15
CA PRO A 13 -8.01 11.42 -3.66
C PRO A 13 -6.63 11.05 -3.08
N GLU A 14 -6.46 9.85 -2.54
CA GLU A 14 -5.18 9.38 -1.99
C GLU A 14 -4.15 9.19 -3.11
N ILE A 15 -4.57 8.61 -4.24
CA ILE A 15 -3.73 8.49 -5.43
C ILE A 15 -3.40 9.88 -6.00
N GLN A 16 -4.39 10.78 -6.07
CA GLN A 16 -4.16 12.15 -6.55
C GLN A 16 -3.18 12.92 -5.65
N ALA A 17 -3.24 12.74 -4.33
CA ALA A 17 -2.28 13.32 -3.41
C ALA A 17 -0.86 12.81 -3.67
N LYS A 18 -0.67 11.49 -3.81
CA LYS A 18 0.64 10.90 -4.15
C LYS A 18 1.15 11.32 -5.51
N TYR A 19 0.24 11.53 -6.46
CA TYR A 19 0.60 12.05 -7.77
C TYR A 19 1.11 13.49 -7.67
N HIS A 20 0.44 14.35 -6.92
CA HIS A 20 0.92 15.71 -6.69
C HIS A 20 2.23 15.74 -5.90
N ASP A 21 2.46 14.83 -4.95
CA ASP A 21 3.76 14.65 -4.30
C ASP A 21 4.86 14.30 -5.32
N PHE A 22 4.56 13.41 -6.28
CA PHE A 22 5.47 13.07 -7.37
C PHE A 22 5.71 14.26 -8.31
N GLN A 23 4.69 15.01 -8.70
CA GLN A 23 4.83 16.23 -9.51
C GLN A 23 5.64 17.31 -8.80
N ALA A 24 5.44 17.50 -7.50
CA ALA A 24 6.28 18.39 -6.70
C ALA A 24 7.75 17.93 -6.69
N SER A 25 8.02 16.62 -6.70
CA SER A 25 9.39 16.09 -6.76
C SER A 25 10.06 16.25 -8.12
N LEU A 26 9.29 16.26 -9.22
CA LEU A 26 9.78 16.62 -10.55
C LEU A 26 10.34 18.05 -10.54
N GLU A 27 9.56 18.99 -10.02
CA GLU A 27 10.01 20.37 -9.90
C GLU A 27 11.11 20.54 -8.84
N GLY A 28 11.10 19.74 -7.77
CA GLY A 28 12.20 19.69 -6.80
C GLY A 28 13.55 19.37 -7.45
N GLN A 29 13.57 18.46 -8.43
CA GLN A 29 14.78 18.19 -9.21
C GLN A 29 15.16 19.38 -10.12
N ASN A 30 14.19 20.04 -10.75
CA ASN A 30 14.44 21.22 -11.57
C ASN A 30 15.00 22.39 -10.73
N VAL A 31 14.51 22.56 -9.50
CA VAL A 31 15.05 23.54 -8.54
C VAL A 31 16.52 23.23 -8.24
N ALA A 32 16.88 21.96 -8.01
CA ALA A 32 18.28 21.57 -7.83
C ALA A 32 19.13 21.82 -9.10
N ARG A 33 18.57 21.55 -10.29
CA ARG A 33 19.21 21.85 -11.58
C ARG A 33 19.40 23.36 -11.80
N GLY A 34 18.53 24.18 -11.21
CA GLY A 34 18.62 25.64 -11.19
C GLY A 34 19.99 26.17 -10.80
N ALA A 35 20.70 25.48 -9.89
CA ALA A 35 22.03 25.86 -9.45
C ALA A 35 23.13 25.74 -10.53
N PHE A 36 22.87 25.03 -11.63
CA PHE A 36 23.77 25.00 -12.79
C PHE A 36 23.59 26.18 -13.74
N PHE A 37 22.54 26.97 -13.60
CA PHE A 37 22.22 28.07 -14.52
C PHE A 37 22.61 29.43 -13.93
N PRO A 38 22.72 30.48 -14.77
CA PRO A 38 23.10 31.79 -14.29
C PRO A 38 21.98 32.36 -13.41
N GLN A 39 22.35 32.86 -12.23
CA GLN A 39 21.47 33.59 -11.34
C GLN A 39 21.68 35.08 -11.57
N ILE A 40 20.63 35.79 -11.97
CA ILE A 40 20.67 37.24 -12.19
C ILE A 40 19.81 37.89 -11.11
N ASN A 41 20.44 38.67 -10.24
CA ASN A 41 19.79 39.39 -9.16
C ASN A 41 19.93 40.89 -9.40
N ALA A 42 18.85 41.63 -9.20
CA ALA A 42 18.85 43.09 -9.20
C ALA A 42 18.53 43.59 -7.79
N GLN A 43 19.30 44.56 -7.31
CA GLN A 43 19.04 45.27 -6.06
C GLN A 43 18.95 46.77 -6.34
N GLY A 44 18.03 47.42 -5.66
CA GLY A 44 17.90 48.87 -5.62
C GLY A 44 17.79 49.31 -4.17
N TYR A 45 18.43 50.42 -3.83
CA TYR A 45 18.40 50.97 -2.49
C TYR A 45 18.28 52.49 -2.54
N LEU A 46 17.61 53.03 -1.53
CA LEU A 46 17.43 54.45 -1.30
C LEU A 46 17.51 54.68 0.21
N GLY A 47 18.38 55.59 0.63
CA GLY A 47 18.54 55.90 2.05
C GLY A 47 19.34 57.18 2.25
N ARG A 48 19.68 57.46 3.51
CA ARG A 48 20.65 58.48 3.89
C ARG A 48 21.86 57.81 4.53
N GLU A 49 23.04 58.28 4.17
CA GLU A 49 24.30 57.85 4.75
C GLU A 49 24.99 59.06 5.37
N TYR A 50 25.47 58.89 6.60
CA TYR A 50 26.38 59.81 7.28
C TYR A 50 27.77 59.20 7.23
N ARG A 51 28.77 59.95 6.73
CA ARG A 51 30.17 59.53 6.81
C ARG A 51 31.01 60.63 7.43
N ASN A 52 31.80 60.26 8.42
CA ASN A 52 32.72 61.16 9.10
C ASN A 52 34.11 61.10 8.43
N ASN A 53 34.85 62.22 8.44
CA ASN A 53 36.22 62.34 7.92
C ASN A 53 36.40 61.88 6.45
N VAL A 54 35.52 62.29 5.54
CA VAL A 54 35.68 62.04 4.10
C VAL A 54 36.86 62.88 3.58
N PRO A 55 37.92 62.28 2.99
CA PRO A 55 39.06 63.02 2.46
C PRO A 55 38.62 64.07 1.43
N GLY A 56 38.99 65.33 1.68
CA GLY A 56 38.66 66.46 0.79
C GLY A 56 37.27 67.08 0.97
N VAL A 57 36.39 66.54 1.84
CA VAL A 57 35.01 67.03 1.99
C VAL A 57 34.53 67.13 3.46
N GLY A 58 35.15 66.42 4.42
CA GLY A 58 34.80 66.47 5.84
C GLY A 58 33.70 65.48 6.24
N SER A 59 32.94 65.77 7.30
CA SER A 59 31.79 64.96 7.71
C SER A 59 30.55 65.40 6.93
N GLN A 60 29.84 64.47 6.30
CA GLN A 60 28.70 64.82 5.45
C GLN A 60 27.57 63.79 5.53
N ASP A 61 26.34 64.30 5.49
CA ASP A 61 25.11 63.55 5.27
C ASP A 61 24.68 63.67 3.81
N TRP A 62 24.31 62.56 3.17
CA TRP A 62 23.74 62.59 1.82
C TRP A 62 22.69 61.50 1.60
N SER A 63 21.89 61.66 0.55
CA SER A 63 21.00 60.62 0.09
C SER A 63 21.76 59.66 -0.82
N ARG A 64 21.67 58.36 -0.57
CA ARG A 64 22.32 57.31 -1.37
C ARG A 64 21.30 56.48 -2.14
N PRO A 65 20.75 56.99 -3.25
CA PRO A 65 20.07 56.17 -4.23
C PRO A 65 21.10 55.38 -5.05
N GLY A 66 20.84 54.11 -5.27
CA GLY A 66 21.66 53.28 -6.13
C GLY A 66 20.96 52.01 -6.56
N TYR A 67 21.53 51.38 -7.59
CA TYR A 67 21.10 50.08 -8.04
C TYR A 67 22.30 49.24 -8.46
N SER A 68 22.19 47.92 -8.39
CA SER A 68 23.14 47.01 -9.01
C SER A 68 22.46 45.75 -9.51
N VAL A 69 23.00 45.21 -10.58
CA VAL A 69 22.64 43.92 -11.16
C VAL A 69 23.86 43.02 -11.07
N GLU A 70 23.69 41.83 -10.50
CA GLU A 70 24.73 40.80 -10.38
C GLU A 70 24.27 39.53 -11.11
N LEU A 71 25.10 39.06 -12.03
CA LEU A 71 25.03 37.73 -12.61
C LEU A 71 26.06 36.83 -11.91
N ARG A 72 25.61 35.72 -11.36
CA ARG A 72 26.43 34.68 -10.75
C ARG A 72 26.18 33.34 -11.42
N GLN A 73 27.22 32.70 -11.90
CA GLN A 73 27.17 31.40 -12.57
C GLN A 73 28.14 30.45 -11.87
N LEU A 74 27.64 29.29 -11.44
CA LEU A 74 28.49 28.24 -10.91
C LEU A 74 29.36 27.65 -12.03
N ILE A 75 30.66 27.55 -11.79
CA ILE A 75 31.59 26.80 -12.65
C ILE A 75 31.89 25.44 -12.01
N PHE A 76 32.19 25.43 -10.71
CA PHE A 76 32.52 24.21 -9.97
C PHE A 76 32.30 24.39 -8.48
N ASP A 77 31.75 23.38 -7.78
CA ASP A 77 31.57 23.38 -6.33
C ASP A 77 31.90 22.02 -5.69
N GLY A 78 32.93 21.33 -6.19
CA GLY A 78 33.27 20.00 -5.67
C GLY A 78 32.25 18.92 -6.04
N PHE A 79 31.55 19.10 -7.16
CA PHE A 79 30.42 18.26 -7.59
C PHE A 79 29.24 18.25 -6.62
N ARG A 80 29.13 19.21 -5.70
CA ARG A 80 28.01 19.29 -4.76
C ARG A 80 26.69 19.46 -5.51
N THR A 81 26.59 20.44 -6.41
CA THR A 81 25.38 20.66 -7.21
C THR A 81 25.01 19.45 -8.08
N SER A 82 25.99 18.74 -8.64
CA SER A 82 25.73 17.52 -9.41
C SER A 82 25.16 16.40 -8.55
N ASN A 83 25.65 16.26 -7.31
CA ASN A 83 25.15 15.25 -6.38
C ASN A 83 23.80 15.66 -5.78
N ASP A 84 23.52 16.96 -5.59
CA ASP A 84 22.21 17.46 -5.18
C ASP A 84 21.13 17.14 -6.24
N VAL A 85 21.44 17.34 -7.52
CA VAL A 85 20.54 16.95 -8.64
C VAL A 85 20.35 15.42 -8.70
N LYS A 86 21.41 14.65 -8.43
CA LYS A 86 21.33 13.19 -8.37
C LYS A 86 20.48 12.72 -7.19
N GLN A 87 20.64 13.32 -6.02
CA GLN A 87 19.82 13.07 -4.83
C GLN A 87 18.35 13.36 -5.13
N ALA A 88 18.03 14.56 -5.62
CA ALA A 88 16.66 14.94 -5.96
C ALA A 88 16.05 14.03 -7.05
N GLY A 89 16.87 13.54 -8.00
CA GLY A 89 16.44 12.57 -9.01
C GLY A 89 16.01 11.22 -8.42
N PHE A 90 16.76 10.69 -7.44
CA PHE A 90 16.38 9.45 -6.75
C PHE A 90 15.25 9.66 -5.75
N ASP A 91 15.16 10.82 -5.09
CA ASP A 91 14.00 11.18 -4.26
C ASP A 91 12.72 11.21 -5.09
N LYS A 92 12.77 11.80 -6.30
CA LYS A 92 11.68 11.75 -7.28
C LYS A 92 11.31 10.31 -7.66
N LEU A 93 12.29 9.45 -7.93
CA LEU A 93 12.03 8.04 -8.23
C LEU A 93 11.39 7.31 -7.04
N ALA A 94 11.79 7.62 -5.81
CA ALA A 94 11.15 7.08 -4.62
C ALA A 94 9.68 7.50 -4.53
N LYS A 95 9.35 8.77 -4.82
CA LYS A 95 7.96 9.27 -4.87
C LYS A 95 7.12 8.60 -5.96
N PHE A 96 7.73 8.33 -7.12
CA PHE A 96 7.07 7.55 -8.18
C PHE A 96 6.69 6.14 -7.69
N TYR A 97 7.62 5.44 -7.03
CA TYR A 97 7.33 4.11 -6.49
C TYR A 97 6.34 4.13 -5.32
N ASP A 98 6.35 5.17 -4.47
CA ASP A 98 5.32 5.38 -3.45
C ASP A 98 3.93 5.54 -4.10
N LEU A 99 3.81 6.29 -5.21
CA LEU A 99 2.57 6.41 -5.98
C LEU A 99 2.08 5.06 -6.53
N LEU A 100 2.98 4.24 -7.07
CA LEU A 100 2.63 2.89 -7.54
C LEU A 100 2.19 1.98 -6.39
N ALA A 101 2.90 2.01 -5.24
CA ALA A 101 2.52 1.25 -4.05
C ALA A 101 1.13 1.65 -3.53
N THR A 102 0.84 2.95 -3.48
CA THR A 102 -0.50 3.45 -3.12
C THR A 102 -1.54 3.01 -4.14
N SER A 103 -1.22 3.04 -5.44
CA SER A 103 -2.14 2.58 -6.49
C SER A 103 -2.51 1.10 -6.33
N ASP A 104 -1.54 0.23 -6.05
CA ASP A 104 -1.79 -1.20 -5.77
C ASP A 104 -2.64 -1.38 -4.50
N GLY A 105 -2.35 -0.64 -3.44
CA GLY A 105 -3.10 -0.69 -2.19
C GLY A 105 -4.55 -0.23 -2.36
N THR A 106 -4.77 0.86 -3.09
CA THR A 106 -6.11 1.36 -3.42
C THR A 106 -6.86 0.40 -4.34
N ALA A 107 -6.19 -0.20 -5.33
CA ALA A 107 -6.80 -1.21 -6.19
C ALA A 107 -7.24 -2.44 -5.39
N LEU A 108 -6.39 -2.94 -4.48
CA LEU A 108 -6.75 -4.03 -3.58
C LEU A 108 -7.93 -3.65 -2.68
N ALA A 109 -7.94 -2.44 -2.13
CA ALA A 109 -9.05 -1.96 -1.30
C ALA A 109 -10.37 -1.91 -2.10
N ALA A 110 -10.33 -1.49 -3.37
CA ALA A 110 -11.50 -1.48 -4.25
C ALA A 110 -12.00 -2.90 -4.55
N VAL A 111 -11.08 -3.82 -4.84
CA VAL A 111 -11.40 -5.25 -5.04
C VAL A 111 -12.01 -5.86 -3.77
N GLN A 112 -11.41 -5.59 -2.60
CA GLN A 112 -11.93 -6.07 -1.31
C GLN A 112 -13.33 -5.51 -1.04
N ALA A 113 -13.54 -4.21 -1.27
CA ALA A 113 -14.86 -3.61 -1.09
C ALA A 113 -15.92 -4.25 -2.01
N TYR A 114 -15.55 -4.58 -3.25
CA TYR A 114 -16.43 -5.27 -4.20
C TYR A 114 -16.77 -6.69 -3.74
N ILE A 115 -15.76 -7.48 -3.36
CA ILE A 115 -15.90 -8.86 -2.89
C ILE A 115 -16.72 -8.90 -1.60
N ASP A 116 -16.41 -8.05 -0.63
CA ASP A 116 -17.11 -8.03 0.65
C ASP A 116 -18.59 -7.62 0.44
N LEU A 117 -18.87 -6.69 -0.47
CA LEU A 117 -20.26 -6.31 -0.74
C LEU A 117 -21.07 -7.48 -1.34
N GLN A 118 -20.47 -8.32 -2.18
CA GLN A 118 -21.13 -9.55 -2.64
C GLN A 118 -21.28 -10.56 -1.49
N ARG A 119 -20.22 -10.77 -0.71
CA ARG A 119 -20.23 -11.65 0.47
C ARG A 119 -21.36 -11.32 1.42
N TYR A 120 -21.51 -10.06 1.81
CA TYR A 120 -22.53 -9.68 2.80
C TYR A 120 -23.94 -9.63 2.22
N ARG A 121 -24.11 -9.50 0.90
CA ARG A 121 -25.41 -9.77 0.25
C ARG A 121 -25.78 -11.24 0.33
N ASP A 122 -24.84 -12.13 0.08
CA ASP A 122 -25.10 -13.57 0.20
C ASP A 122 -25.35 -13.97 1.66
N MET A 123 -24.63 -13.38 2.63
CA MET A 123 -24.88 -13.62 4.06
C MET A 123 -26.27 -13.15 4.50
N GLU A 124 -26.69 -11.95 4.07
CA GLU A 124 -28.03 -11.45 4.35
C GLU A 124 -29.10 -12.33 3.70
N LEU A 125 -28.89 -12.77 2.45
CA LEU A 125 -29.80 -13.69 1.75
C LEU A 125 -29.93 -15.02 2.49
N LEU A 126 -28.81 -15.60 2.93
CA LEU A 126 -28.80 -16.84 3.73
C LEU A 126 -29.55 -16.64 5.06
N ALA A 127 -29.33 -15.52 5.75
CA ALA A 127 -30.00 -15.21 7.00
C ALA A 127 -31.51 -14.99 6.82
N ARG A 128 -31.90 -14.35 5.72
CA ARG A 128 -33.30 -14.14 5.33
C ARG A 128 -34.01 -15.47 5.03
N GLN A 129 -33.35 -16.35 4.29
CA GLN A 129 -33.85 -17.70 4.02
C GLN A 129 -34.01 -18.51 5.31
N ASN A 130 -33.03 -18.43 6.22
CA ASN A 130 -33.09 -19.12 7.51
C ASN A 130 -34.24 -18.59 8.40
N TYR A 131 -34.43 -17.27 8.45
CA TYR A 131 -35.56 -16.66 9.14
C TYR A 131 -36.90 -17.13 8.56
N SER A 132 -37.07 -17.07 7.24
CA SER A 132 -38.31 -17.50 6.57
C SER A 132 -38.60 -18.98 6.79
N LEU A 133 -37.57 -19.83 6.83
CA LEU A 133 -37.71 -21.26 7.16
C LEU A 133 -38.22 -21.45 8.60
N HIS A 134 -37.63 -20.77 9.58
CA HIS A 134 -38.07 -20.88 10.97
C HIS A 134 -39.46 -20.29 11.20
N GLU A 135 -39.85 -19.26 10.44
CA GLU A 135 -41.19 -18.69 10.46
C GLU A 135 -42.22 -19.71 9.94
N GLU A 136 -41.93 -20.38 8.83
CA GLU A 136 -42.76 -21.45 8.29
C GLU A 136 -42.87 -22.63 9.26
N THR A 137 -41.74 -23.05 9.86
CA THR A 137 -41.71 -24.13 10.85
C THR A 137 -42.54 -23.79 12.10
N LEU A 138 -42.44 -22.57 12.62
CA LEU A 138 -43.24 -22.11 13.76
C LEU A 138 -44.73 -22.15 13.42
N LYS A 139 -45.12 -21.69 12.23
CA LYS A 139 -46.51 -21.72 11.77
C LYS A 139 -47.06 -23.16 11.74
N GLN A 140 -46.31 -24.10 11.17
CA GLN A 140 -46.70 -25.52 11.12
C GLN A 140 -46.84 -26.13 12.52
N ILE A 141 -45.97 -25.77 13.46
CA ILE A 141 -46.03 -26.25 14.85
C ILE A 141 -47.24 -25.65 15.59
N ASN A 142 -47.55 -24.37 15.35
CA ASN A 142 -48.73 -23.73 15.92
C ASN A 142 -50.01 -24.44 15.45
N GLU A 143 -50.16 -24.68 14.14
CA GLU A 143 -51.31 -25.40 13.57
C GLU A 143 -51.48 -26.81 14.17
N ARG A 144 -50.38 -27.55 14.37
CA ARG A 144 -50.40 -28.89 15.00
C ARG A 144 -50.77 -28.82 16.49
N THR A 145 -50.32 -27.78 17.19
CA THR A 145 -50.60 -27.56 18.61
C THR A 145 -52.07 -27.17 18.83
N GLU A 146 -52.61 -26.28 18.00
CA GLU A 146 -54.04 -25.89 18.01
C GLU A 146 -54.95 -27.07 17.68
N SER A 147 -54.51 -27.97 16.81
CA SER A 147 -55.22 -29.22 16.49
C SER A 147 -55.13 -30.29 17.59
N GLY A 148 -54.42 -30.02 18.69
CA GLY A 148 -54.27 -30.92 19.85
C GLY A 148 -53.27 -32.06 19.67
N VAL A 149 -52.50 -32.07 18.57
CA VAL A 149 -51.53 -33.12 18.23
C VAL A 149 -50.08 -32.71 18.59
N GLY A 150 -49.84 -31.43 18.85
CA GLY A 150 -48.53 -30.85 19.20
C GLY A 150 -48.34 -30.58 20.71
N ARG A 151 -47.09 -30.47 21.15
CA ARG A 151 -46.75 -30.12 22.55
C ARG A 151 -46.52 -28.61 22.66
N ARG A 152 -47.03 -27.98 23.73
CA ARG A 152 -46.83 -26.54 23.95
C ARG A 152 -45.35 -26.13 24.10
N VAL A 153 -44.50 -27.03 24.60
CA VAL A 153 -43.04 -26.80 24.68
C VAL A 153 -42.39 -26.71 23.29
N ASP A 154 -42.91 -27.45 22.31
CA ASP A 154 -42.40 -27.43 20.94
C ASP A 154 -42.63 -26.05 20.29
N LEU A 155 -43.77 -25.40 20.62
CA LEU A 155 -44.08 -24.04 20.18
C LEU A 155 -43.10 -23.01 20.76
N GLU A 156 -42.83 -23.07 22.07
CA GLU A 156 -41.86 -22.18 22.72
C GLU A 156 -40.44 -22.37 22.15
N GLN A 157 -40.05 -23.62 21.89
CA GLN A 157 -38.75 -23.94 21.32
C GLN A 157 -38.59 -23.40 19.89
N ALA A 158 -39.61 -23.55 19.04
CA ALA A 158 -39.63 -22.96 17.70
C ALA A 158 -39.64 -21.43 17.74
N GLY A 159 -40.39 -20.83 18.68
CA GLY A 159 -40.40 -19.39 18.91
C GLY A 159 -39.03 -18.84 19.28
N GLY A 160 -38.30 -19.54 20.16
CA GLY A 160 -36.92 -19.21 20.51
C GLY A 160 -35.96 -19.28 19.31
N ARG A 161 -36.09 -20.28 18.43
CA ARG A 161 -35.28 -20.39 17.21
C ARG A 161 -35.61 -19.31 16.18
N LEU A 162 -36.88 -18.97 16.01
CA LEU A 162 -37.29 -17.85 15.16
C LEU A 162 -36.71 -16.52 15.67
N ALA A 163 -36.74 -16.29 16.99
CA ALA A 163 -36.14 -15.09 17.59
C ALA A 163 -34.63 -15.01 17.34
N LEU A 164 -33.90 -16.13 17.48
CA LEU A 164 -32.47 -16.19 17.13
C LEU A 164 -32.22 -15.94 15.63
N ALA A 165 -33.06 -16.50 14.76
CA ALA A 165 -32.96 -16.27 13.32
C ALA A 165 -33.21 -14.81 12.94
N GLN A 166 -34.17 -14.15 13.61
CA GLN A 166 -34.42 -12.72 13.49
C GLN A 166 -33.20 -11.91 13.90
N THR A 167 -32.55 -12.23 15.03
CA THR A 167 -31.33 -11.51 15.43
C THR A 167 -30.21 -11.69 14.41
N ASN A 168 -30.02 -12.90 13.86
CA ASN A 168 -29.02 -13.17 12.83
C ASN A 168 -29.29 -12.36 11.55
N LEU A 169 -30.54 -12.29 11.10
CA LEU A 169 -30.94 -11.45 9.95
C LEU A 169 -30.65 -9.97 10.21
N MET A 170 -30.97 -9.46 11.39
CA MET A 170 -30.68 -8.07 11.76
C MET A 170 -29.16 -7.80 11.77
N THR A 171 -28.35 -8.73 12.29
CA THR A 171 -26.89 -8.62 12.28
C THR A 171 -26.33 -8.60 10.87
N GLU A 172 -26.72 -9.52 10.00
CA GLU A 172 -26.20 -9.54 8.62
C GLU A 172 -26.71 -8.36 7.79
N THR A 173 -27.92 -7.87 8.06
CA THR A 173 -28.43 -6.62 7.46
C THR A 173 -27.58 -5.42 7.88
N ALA A 174 -27.25 -5.31 9.17
CA ALA A 174 -26.37 -4.24 9.66
C ALA A 174 -24.97 -4.32 9.03
N ASN A 175 -24.38 -5.52 8.96
CA ASN A 175 -23.09 -5.74 8.30
C ASN A 175 -23.13 -5.32 6.82
N LEU A 176 -24.21 -5.65 6.09
CA LEU A 176 -24.39 -5.24 4.70
C LEU A 176 -24.45 -3.71 4.56
N LEU A 177 -25.18 -3.02 5.45
CA LEU A 177 -25.24 -1.55 5.45
C LEU A 177 -23.85 -0.93 5.70
N ASP A 178 -23.08 -1.46 6.64
CA ASP A 178 -21.72 -0.99 6.93
C ASP A 178 -20.78 -1.17 5.72
N VAL A 179 -20.88 -2.32 5.05
CA VAL A 179 -20.05 -2.63 3.88
C VAL A 179 -20.44 -1.79 2.67
N GLN A 180 -21.72 -1.43 2.52
CA GLN A 180 -22.18 -0.48 1.52
C GLN A 180 -21.54 0.91 1.73
N GLN A 181 -21.47 1.39 2.98
CA GLN A 181 -20.80 2.67 3.28
C GLN A 181 -19.30 2.60 2.99
N ARG A 182 -18.65 1.49 3.35
CA ARG A 182 -17.22 1.27 3.03
C ARG A 182 -16.98 1.20 1.52
N PHE A 183 -17.87 0.56 0.76
CA PHE A 183 -17.80 0.51 -0.70
C PHE A 183 -17.84 1.90 -1.31
N GLN A 184 -18.79 2.73 -0.87
CA GLN A 184 -18.91 4.11 -1.35
C GLN A 184 -17.69 4.95 -0.96
N ARG A 185 -17.18 4.81 0.27
CA ARG A 185 -15.96 5.52 0.73
C ARG A 185 -14.73 5.19 -0.11
N VAL A 186 -14.55 3.91 -0.47
CA VAL A 186 -13.35 3.45 -1.20
C VAL A 186 -13.44 3.77 -2.69
N THR A 187 -14.59 3.49 -3.30
CA THR A 187 -14.76 3.56 -4.77
C THR A 187 -15.30 4.89 -5.25
N GLY A 188 -15.92 5.69 -4.37
CA GLY A 188 -16.66 6.90 -4.72
C GLY A 188 -18.00 6.65 -5.42
N ALA A 189 -18.35 5.39 -5.72
CA ALA A 189 -19.58 5.02 -6.40
C ALA A 189 -20.62 4.44 -5.43
N LEU A 190 -21.90 4.59 -5.78
CA LEU A 190 -22.97 3.90 -5.05
C LEU A 190 -22.90 2.39 -5.29
N PRO A 191 -23.20 1.56 -4.28
CA PRO A 191 -23.36 0.11 -4.44
C PRO A 191 -24.34 -0.24 -5.57
N PRO A 192 -23.90 -0.90 -6.66
CA PRO A 192 -24.82 -1.25 -7.76
C PRO A 192 -25.81 -2.33 -7.31
N GLU A 193 -27.06 -2.28 -7.76
CA GLU A 193 -28.08 -3.27 -7.37
C GLU A 193 -27.69 -4.69 -7.77
N SER A 194 -27.16 -4.88 -8.98
CA SER A 194 -26.65 -6.15 -9.48
C SER A 194 -25.13 -6.13 -9.64
N MET A 195 -24.50 -7.29 -9.43
CA MET A 195 -23.05 -7.45 -9.58
C MET A 195 -22.72 -8.71 -10.36
N GLN A 196 -21.69 -8.60 -11.20
CA GLN A 196 -21.11 -9.76 -11.84
C GLN A 196 -20.12 -10.44 -10.87
N PRO A 197 -19.98 -11.78 -10.91
CA PRO A 197 -18.94 -12.45 -10.15
C PRO A 197 -17.55 -11.84 -10.46
N PRO A 198 -16.65 -11.75 -9.48
CA PRO A 198 -15.32 -11.21 -9.74
C PRO A 198 -14.57 -12.18 -10.67
N PRO A 199 -13.69 -11.68 -11.55
CA PRO A 199 -12.92 -12.51 -12.47
C PRO A 199 -12.17 -13.64 -11.75
N ASP A 200 -12.06 -14.80 -12.40
CA ASP A 200 -11.18 -15.87 -11.93
C ASP A 200 -9.72 -15.51 -12.26
N ILE A 201 -8.93 -15.38 -11.20
CA ILE A 201 -7.51 -15.03 -11.25
C ILE A 201 -6.60 -16.22 -10.92
N THR A 202 -7.16 -17.42 -10.71
CA THR A 202 -6.41 -18.60 -10.27
C THR A 202 -5.23 -18.91 -11.21
N GLY A 203 -5.43 -18.74 -12.53
CA GLY A 203 -4.37 -18.92 -13.54
C GLY A 203 -3.31 -17.82 -13.60
N LYS A 204 -3.43 -16.75 -12.79
CA LYS A 204 -2.46 -15.65 -12.69
C LYS A 204 -1.52 -15.78 -11.50
N LEU A 205 -1.79 -16.71 -10.57
CA LEU A 205 -0.92 -17.02 -9.45
C LEU A 205 0.21 -17.98 -9.87
N PRO A 206 1.38 -17.95 -9.20
CA PRO A 206 2.48 -18.86 -9.49
C PRO A 206 2.10 -20.30 -9.12
N VAL A 207 2.62 -21.26 -9.87
CA VAL A 207 2.46 -22.68 -9.57
C VAL A 207 3.62 -23.11 -8.65
N LYS A 208 3.35 -23.28 -7.35
CA LYS A 208 4.33 -23.73 -6.33
C LYS A 208 5.65 -22.92 -6.38
N PRO A 209 5.63 -21.63 -5.99
CA PRO A 209 6.82 -20.80 -6.03
C PRO A 209 7.94 -21.37 -5.15
N ALA A 210 9.15 -21.48 -5.70
CA ALA A 210 10.35 -21.85 -4.95
C ALA A 210 10.93 -20.66 -4.16
N ASP A 211 10.73 -19.45 -4.67
CA ASP A 211 11.07 -18.18 -4.04
C ASP A 211 10.09 -17.07 -4.48
N PHE A 212 10.24 -15.87 -3.91
CA PHE A 212 9.48 -14.67 -4.27
C PHE A 212 10.36 -13.57 -4.88
N ASN A 213 11.52 -13.91 -5.44
CA ASN A 213 12.53 -12.95 -5.88
C ASN A 213 12.04 -12.04 -7.01
N GLU A 214 11.28 -12.59 -7.96
CA GLU A 214 10.71 -11.80 -9.07
C GLU A 214 9.67 -10.79 -8.57
N SER A 215 8.85 -11.19 -7.58
CA SER A 215 7.89 -10.31 -6.93
C SER A 215 8.59 -9.19 -6.16
N LEU A 216 9.67 -9.50 -5.42
CA LEU A 216 10.47 -8.52 -4.69
C LEU A 216 11.10 -7.48 -5.62
N ARG A 217 11.63 -7.90 -6.78
CA ARG A 217 12.25 -6.99 -7.77
C ARG A 217 11.27 -6.01 -8.39
N ARG A 218 9.98 -6.35 -8.43
CA ARG A 218 8.92 -5.51 -9.00
C ARG A 218 8.13 -4.75 -7.94
N ASN A 219 8.31 -5.06 -6.65
CA ASN A 219 7.52 -4.49 -5.58
C ASN A 219 7.83 -2.98 -5.40
N PRO A 220 6.85 -2.07 -5.60
CA PRO A 220 7.09 -0.64 -5.52
C PRO A 220 7.53 -0.17 -4.13
N SER A 221 7.01 -0.77 -3.05
CA SER A 221 7.40 -0.40 -1.68
C SER A 221 8.89 -0.64 -1.44
N PHE A 222 9.43 -1.76 -1.93
CA PHE A 222 10.87 -2.04 -1.88
C PHE A 222 11.67 -1.09 -2.77
N LEU A 223 11.25 -0.89 -4.02
CA LEU A 223 11.95 -0.03 -4.99
C LEU A 223 12.00 1.44 -4.54
N SER A 224 10.93 1.92 -3.88
CA SER A 224 10.90 3.24 -3.22
C SER A 224 12.02 3.39 -2.19
N LYS A 225 12.21 2.39 -1.32
CA LYS A 225 13.27 2.45 -0.30
C LYS A 225 14.66 2.27 -0.89
N GLN A 226 14.80 1.49 -1.96
CA GLN A 226 16.06 1.39 -2.69
C GLN A 226 16.44 2.72 -3.35
N ALA A 227 15.49 3.42 -3.96
CA ALA A 227 15.72 4.76 -4.51
C ALA A 227 16.08 5.76 -3.39
N GLY A 228 15.39 5.71 -2.25
CA GLY A 228 15.72 6.52 -1.07
C GLY A 228 17.13 6.28 -0.52
N LEU A 229 17.64 5.05 -0.56
CA LEU A 229 19.04 4.74 -0.22
C LEU A 229 20.01 5.43 -1.19
N GLN A 230 19.80 5.32 -2.49
CA GLN A 230 20.68 5.97 -3.49
C GLN A 230 20.59 7.50 -3.43
N ALA A 231 19.44 8.06 -3.05
CA ALA A 231 19.31 9.49 -2.74
C ALA A 231 20.18 9.87 -1.54
N ALA A 232 20.13 9.10 -0.44
CA ALA A 232 20.96 9.34 0.74
C ALA A 232 22.47 9.20 0.44
N GLU A 233 22.87 8.23 -0.38
CA GLU A 233 24.26 8.08 -0.85
C GLU A 233 24.72 9.29 -1.69
N ALA A 234 23.86 9.82 -2.56
CA ALA A 234 24.14 11.05 -3.29
C ALA A 234 24.25 12.25 -2.33
N GLY A 235 23.47 12.30 -1.25
CA GLY A 235 23.60 13.30 -0.19
C GLY A 235 24.95 13.23 0.55
N VAL A 236 25.50 12.03 0.77
CA VAL A 236 26.87 11.86 1.29
C VAL A 236 27.91 12.36 0.30
N ALA A 237 27.73 12.11 -0.99
CA ALA A 237 28.63 12.62 -2.02
C ALA A 237 28.56 14.15 -2.14
N SER A 238 27.37 14.74 -2.01
CA SER A 238 27.16 16.19 -1.97
C SER A 238 27.88 16.84 -0.78
N SER A 239 27.75 16.26 0.42
CA SER A 239 28.38 16.83 1.62
C SER A 239 29.92 16.84 1.56
N LYS A 240 30.53 15.89 0.83
CA LYS A 240 31.98 15.87 0.56
C LYS A 240 32.45 17.03 -0.33
N GLY A 241 31.56 17.64 -1.12
CA GLY A 241 31.89 18.79 -1.96
C GLY A 241 32.38 20.01 -1.18
N ALA A 242 32.03 20.12 0.11
CA ALA A 242 32.51 21.19 0.99
C ALA A 242 34.05 21.20 1.18
N PHE A 243 34.72 20.07 0.93
CA PHE A 243 36.18 19.93 1.00
C PHE A 243 36.90 20.25 -0.32
N SER A 244 36.17 20.82 -1.29
CA SER A 244 36.71 21.24 -2.58
C SER A 244 36.59 22.77 -2.74
N PRO A 245 37.46 23.40 -3.55
CA PRO A 245 37.29 24.79 -3.91
C PRO A 245 36.03 25.00 -4.75
N LYS A 246 35.37 26.14 -4.55
CA LYS A 246 34.22 26.58 -5.35
C LYS A 246 34.66 27.71 -6.28
N PHE A 247 34.39 27.55 -7.56
CA PHE A 247 34.64 28.54 -8.60
C PHE A 247 33.31 29.06 -9.15
N GLU A 248 33.16 30.38 -9.18
CA GLU A 248 31.99 31.06 -9.73
C GLU A 248 32.44 32.14 -10.71
N PHE A 249 31.70 32.29 -11.81
CA PHE A 249 31.77 33.47 -12.65
C PHE A 249 30.81 34.52 -12.09
N VAL A 250 31.32 35.71 -11.81
CA VAL A 250 30.56 36.83 -11.26
C VAL A 250 30.75 38.04 -12.16
N ALA A 251 29.65 38.55 -12.71
CA ALA A 251 29.62 39.81 -13.44
C ALA A 251 28.63 40.75 -12.75
N ALA A 252 29.06 41.93 -12.34
CA ALA A 252 28.22 42.90 -11.68
C ALA A 252 28.33 44.26 -12.36
N THR A 253 27.22 44.99 -12.44
CA THR A 253 27.18 46.38 -12.87
C THR A 253 26.19 47.15 -12.02
N GLY A 254 26.51 48.38 -11.66
CA GLY A 254 25.65 49.18 -10.81
C GLY A 254 26.02 50.64 -10.84
N ARG A 255 25.14 51.46 -10.28
CA ARG A 255 25.33 52.90 -10.19
C ARG A 255 24.99 53.37 -8.78
N ASP A 256 25.91 54.13 -8.20
CA ASP A 256 25.73 54.85 -6.95
C ASP A 256 25.67 56.34 -7.27
N GLN A 257 24.64 57.03 -6.77
CA GLN A 257 24.47 58.46 -6.97
C GLN A 257 24.64 59.25 -5.67
N ASN A 258 25.06 60.49 -5.83
CA ASN A 258 25.17 61.52 -4.81
C ASN A 258 26.24 61.25 -3.74
N ASP A 259 27.33 60.56 -4.06
CA ASP A 259 28.51 60.52 -3.18
C ASP A 259 29.01 61.97 -2.92
N PRO A 260 29.38 62.30 -1.66
CA PRO A 260 29.83 63.64 -1.27
C PRO A 260 31.13 64.08 -1.97
N THR A 261 31.95 63.15 -2.46
CA THR A 261 33.17 63.49 -3.21
C THR A 261 32.83 63.85 -4.66
N PRO A 262 33.23 65.03 -5.17
CA PRO A 262 32.88 65.48 -6.53
C PRO A 262 33.26 64.51 -7.66
N GLN A 263 34.34 63.76 -7.48
CA GLN A 263 34.82 62.75 -8.43
C GLN A 263 33.94 61.50 -8.47
N ASN A 264 33.15 61.25 -7.42
CA ASN A 264 32.38 60.04 -7.21
C ASN A 264 30.87 60.30 -7.10
N ARG A 265 30.44 61.56 -7.31
CA ARG A 265 29.04 61.99 -7.21
C ARG A 265 28.11 61.15 -8.08
N ASP A 266 28.64 60.54 -9.14
CA ASP A 266 27.92 59.62 -10.00
C ASP A 266 28.87 58.52 -10.51
N ILE A 267 28.95 57.41 -9.77
CA ILE A 267 29.81 56.28 -10.13
C ILE A 267 28.97 55.18 -10.75
N GLN A 268 29.32 54.80 -11.98
CA GLN A 268 28.99 53.49 -12.51
C GLN A 268 30.16 52.54 -12.26
N SER A 269 29.92 51.44 -11.55
CA SER A 269 30.89 50.38 -11.31
C SER A 269 30.50 49.15 -12.12
N SER A 270 31.46 48.51 -12.78
CA SER A 270 31.26 47.25 -13.50
C SER A 270 32.46 46.34 -13.27
N SER A 271 32.21 45.07 -12.96
CA SER A 271 33.24 44.07 -12.70
C SER A 271 32.87 42.75 -13.35
N VAL A 272 33.87 42.03 -13.83
CA VAL A 272 33.76 40.66 -14.34
C VAL A 272 34.91 39.87 -13.75
N GLN A 273 34.59 38.83 -12.98
CA GLN A 273 35.55 38.11 -12.16
C GLN A 273 35.24 36.61 -12.17
N VAL A 274 36.28 35.80 -12.07
CA VAL A 274 36.15 34.40 -11.63
C VAL A 274 36.57 34.36 -10.17
N VAL A 275 35.65 34.04 -9.30
CA VAL A 275 35.86 34.02 -7.85
C VAL A 275 36.10 32.59 -7.41
N MET A 276 37.28 32.34 -6.85
CA MET A 276 37.59 31.11 -6.13
C MET A 276 37.32 31.33 -4.65
N SER A 277 36.50 30.47 -4.06
CA SER A 277 36.25 30.44 -2.62
C SER A 277 36.55 29.04 -2.10
N TYR A 278 37.35 28.96 -1.03
CA TYR A 278 37.68 27.69 -0.40
C TYR A 278 37.64 27.88 1.11
N ASN A 279 36.78 27.10 1.75
CA ASN A 279 36.69 27.11 3.19
C ASN A 279 37.80 26.23 3.80
N LEU A 280 38.77 26.85 4.46
CA LEU A 280 39.84 26.11 5.14
C LEU A 280 39.36 25.44 6.43
N TYR A 281 38.46 26.10 7.18
CA TYR A 281 37.96 25.59 8.45
C TYR A 281 36.65 26.26 8.88
N ARG A 282 35.61 25.44 9.11
CA ARG A 282 34.27 25.87 9.61
C ARG A 282 33.99 25.32 11.02
N GLY A 283 34.98 25.35 11.91
CA GLY A 283 34.79 24.84 13.27
C GLY A 283 34.42 23.35 13.34
N GLY A 284 34.86 22.54 12.36
CA GLY A 284 34.53 21.11 12.26
C GLY A 284 33.13 20.79 11.69
N ALA A 285 32.34 21.78 11.29
CA ALA A 285 30.97 21.57 10.82
C ALA A 285 30.89 20.72 9.53
N ASP A 286 31.78 20.93 8.56
CA ASP A 286 31.76 20.16 7.30
C ASP A 286 32.04 18.66 7.55
N SER A 287 32.99 18.34 8.46
CA SER A 287 33.27 16.96 8.88
C SER A 287 32.10 16.35 9.64
N ALA A 288 31.44 17.12 10.50
CA ALA A 288 30.22 16.68 11.19
C ALA A 288 29.08 16.42 10.21
N ARG A 289 28.92 17.26 9.17
CA ARG A 289 27.92 17.10 8.11
C ARG A 289 28.13 15.82 7.31
N VAL A 290 29.37 15.48 6.94
CA VAL A 290 29.66 14.20 6.28
C VAL A 290 29.26 13.02 7.16
N ARG A 291 29.64 13.02 8.44
CA ARG A 291 29.24 11.98 9.39
C ARG A 291 27.71 11.89 9.56
N GLN A 292 27.03 13.04 9.62
CA GLN A 292 25.57 13.11 9.67
C GLN A 292 24.94 12.44 8.44
N THR A 293 25.35 12.82 7.23
CA THR A 293 24.82 12.24 5.99
C THR A 293 25.16 10.76 5.87
N ALA A 294 26.33 10.31 6.36
CA ALA A 294 26.70 8.90 6.36
C ALA A 294 25.77 8.09 7.29
N ALA A 295 25.48 8.60 8.49
CA ALA A 295 24.51 7.97 9.39
C ALA A 295 23.09 7.92 8.79
N GLN A 296 22.67 8.97 8.07
CA GLN A 296 21.39 8.96 7.34
C GLN A 296 21.35 7.92 6.22
N SER A 297 22.46 7.73 5.50
CA SER A 297 22.59 6.67 4.49
C SER A 297 22.53 5.27 5.10
N TYR A 298 23.16 5.04 6.26
CA TYR A 298 23.00 3.77 7.00
C TYR A 298 21.55 3.55 7.45
N ALA A 299 20.88 4.58 7.98
CA ALA A 299 19.46 4.48 8.34
C ALA A 299 18.58 4.16 7.11
N ALA A 300 18.84 4.77 5.95
CA ALA A 300 18.13 4.46 4.72
C ALA A 300 18.36 3.01 4.26
N ARG A 301 19.57 2.49 4.45
CA ARG A 301 19.91 1.08 4.17
C ARG A 301 19.13 0.14 5.08
N ASP A 302 19.10 0.42 6.39
CA ASP A 302 18.34 -0.39 7.35
C ASP A 302 16.84 -0.35 7.05
N ILE A 303 16.31 0.81 6.63
CA ILE A 303 14.93 0.98 6.18
C ILE A 303 14.62 0.10 4.97
N ARG A 304 15.51 0.10 3.98
CA ARG A 304 15.41 -0.77 2.82
C ARG A 304 15.45 -2.25 3.22
N ASP A 305 16.38 -2.64 4.09
CA ASP A 305 16.57 -4.03 4.53
C ASP A 305 15.35 -4.57 5.29
N TYR A 306 14.81 -3.84 6.28
CA TYR A 306 13.62 -4.31 6.98
C TYR A 306 12.38 -4.27 6.09
N THR A 307 12.25 -3.30 5.18
CA THR A 307 11.11 -3.24 4.24
C THR A 307 11.13 -4.46 3.32
N CYS A 308 12.30 -4.85 2.84
CA CYS A 308 12.49 -6.04 2.02
C CYS A 308 12.05 -7.33 2.76
N ARG A 309 12.44 -7.49 4.03
CA ARG A 309 12.00 -8.60 4.89
C ARG A 309 10.49 -8.59 5.13
N ASN A 310 9.89 -7.42 5.35
CA ASN A 310 8.44 -7.27 5.55
C ASN A 310 7.66 -7.68 4.30
N VAL A 311 8.05 -7.19 3.11
CA VAL A 311 7.40 -7.57 1.84
C VAL A 311 7.49 -9.07 1.63
N GLN A 312 8.62 -9.68 1.94
CA GLN A 312 8.77 -11.12 1.81
C GLN A 312 7.90 -11.92 2.80
N GLN A 313 7.84 -11.49 4.06
CA GLN A 313 6.93 -12.07 5.04
C GLN A 313 5.48 -11.95 4.58
N ASP A 314 5.06 -10.78 4.08
CA ASP A 314 3.71 -10.53 3.62
C ASP A 314 3.35 -11.42 2.42
N LEU A 315 4.26 -11.59 1.46
CA LEU A 315 4.10 -12.51 0.32
C LEU A 315 3.98 -13.97 0.79
N ALA A 316 4.82 -14.39 1.74
CA ALA A 316 4.80 -15.74 2.29
C ALA A 316 3.49 -16.03 3.05
N VAL A 317 3.04 -15.09 3.89
CA VAL A 317 1.77 -15.20 4.63
C VAL A 317 0.58 -15.21 3.67
N ALA A 318 0.57 -14.32 2.67
CA ALA A 318 -0.48 -14.30 1.65
C ALA A 318 -0.54 -15.62 0.87
N TRP A 319 0.62 -16.18 0.49
CA TRP A 319 0.69 -17.46 -0.21
C TRP A 319 0.18 -18.62 0.66
N ASN A 320 0.59 -18.66 1.93
CA ASN A 320 0.10 -19.65 2.90
C ASN A 320 -1.42 -19.60 3.06
N ASN A 321 -2.01 -18.40 3.08
CA ASN A 321 -3.45 -18.24 3.15
C ASN A 321 -4.15 -18.78 1.90
N VAL A 322 -3.62 -18.50 0.70
CA VAL A 322 -4.14 -19.06 -0.55
C VAL A 322 -4.11 -20.58 -0.51
N VAL A 323 -2.97 -21.19 -0.13
CA VAL A 323 -2.86 -22.66 -0.06
C VAL A 323 -3.79 -23.24 1.00
N SER A 324 -3.80 -22.68 2.21
CA SER A 324 -4.64 -23.14 3.32
C SER A 324 -6.13 -23.10 2.97
N LEU A 325 -6.61 -21.98 2.40
CA LEU A 325 -8.02 -21.83 1.99
C LEU A 325 -8.36 -22.77 0.83
N SER A 326 -7.46 -22.94 -0.13
CA SER A 326 -7.64 -23.88 -1.24
C SER A 326 -7.78 -25.33 -0.76
N GLN A 327 -7.04 -25.73 0.30
CA GLN A 327 -7.14 -27.07 0.88
C GLN A 327 -8.37 -27.26 1.77
N LYS A 328 -8.84 -26.20 2.45
CA LYS A 328 -10.03 -26.26 3.32
C LYS A 328 -11.35 -26.32 2.53
N LEU A 329 -11.40 -25.66 1.38
CA LEU A 329 -12.65 -25.45 0.64
C LEU A 329 -13.40 -26.74 0.25
N PRO A 330 -12.72 -27.82 -0.22
CA PRO A 330 -13.39 -29.09 -0.48
C PRO A 330 -14.10 -29.68 0.74
N PHE A 331 -13.49 -29.60 1.93
CA PHE A 331 -14.09 -30.13 3.17
C PHE A 331 -15.28 -29.31 3.65
N LEU A 332 -15.24 -27.98 3.48
CA LEU A 332 -16.41 -27.12 3.75
C LEU A 332 -17.57 -27.48 2.83
N ARG A 333 -17.28 -27.79 1.57
CA ARG A 333 -18.28 -28.20 0.58
C ARG A 333 -18.86 -29.57 0.91
N ASP A 334 -18.01 -30.54 1.26
CA ASP A 334 -18.45 -31.88 1.65
C ASP A 334 -19.33 -31.82 2.91
N HIS A 335 -18.98 -30.96 3.88
CA HIS A 335 -19.78 -30.73 5.07
C HIS A 335 -21.16 -30.16 4.74
N GLU A 336 -21.25 -29.11 3.92
CA GLU A 336 -22.54 -28.52 3.51
C GLU A 336 -23.43 -29.52 2.76
N VAL A 337 -22.84 -30.31 1.85
CA VAL A 337 -23.57 -31.34 1.08
C VAL A 337 -24.09 -32.45 2.00
N ALA A 338 -23.27 -32.91 2.94
CA ALA A 338 -23.68 -33.93 3.91
C ALA A 338 -24.81 -33.41 4.81
N THR A 339 -24.66 -32.22 5.37
CA THR A 339 -25.65 -31.59 6.25
C THR A 339 -26.96 -31.31 5.51
N THR A 340 -26.91 -30.91 4.24
CA THR A 340 -28.11 -30.77 3.39
C THR A 340 -28.91 -32.08 3.31
N LYS A 341 -28.23 -33.20 3.04
CA LYS A 341 -28.88 -34.53 2.96
C LYS A 341 -29.48 -34.95 4.30
N VAL A 342 -28.77 -34.71 5.40
CA VAL A 342 -29.27 -35.01 6.76
C VAL A 342 -30.51 -34.18 7.07
N ARG A 343 -30.48 -32.88 6.77
CA ARG A 343 -31.63 -31.97 6.96
C ARG A 343 -32.85 -32.44 6.20
N GLU A 344 -32.68 -32.85 4.93
CA GLU A 344 -33.78 -33.38 4.12
C GLU A 344 -34.37 -34.67 4.71
N ALA A 345 -33.52 -35.61 5.12
CA ALA A 345 -33.95 -36.84 5.76
C ALA A 345 -34.69 -36.58 7.08
N TYR A 346 -34.17 -35.67 7.92
CA TYR A 346 -34.80 -35.34 9.21
C TYR A 346 -36.13 -34.62 9.03
N ARG A 347 -36.24 -33.74 8.02
CA ARG A 347 -37.51 -33.10 7.67
C ARG A 347 -38.57 -34.14 7.29
N GLN A 348 -38.22 -35.12 6.45
CA GLN A 348 -39.13 -36.20 6.07
C GLN A 348 -39.54 -37.06 7.28
N GLN A 349 -38.59 -37.44 8.14
CA GLN A 349 -38.87 -38.23 9.33
C GLN A 349 -39.71 -37.46 10.36
N PHE A 350 -39.50 -36.15 10.51
CA PHE A 350 -40.31 -35.30 11.38
C PHE A 350 -41.76 -35.20 10.89
N GLN A 351 -41.99 -35.10 9.58
CA GLN A 351 -43.32 -35.06 8.99
C GLN A 351 -44.14 -36.32 9.32
N ILE A 352 -43.51 -37.49 9.34
CA ILE A 352 -44.13 -38.77 9.72
C ILE A 352 -44.01 -39.11 11.23
N GLY A 353 -43.52 -38.18 12.05
CA GLY A 353 -43.44 -38.34 13.51
C GLY A 353 -42.33 -39.27 14.02
N GLN A 354 -41.35 -39.64 13.18
CA GLN A 354 -40.24 -40.53 13.53
C GLN A 354 -38.98 -39.81 14.05
N ARG A 355 -38.97 -38.47 14.03
CA ARG A 355 -37.85 -37.63 14.51
C ARG A 355 -38.37 -36.51 15.40
N SER A 356 -37.54 -36.05 16.34
CA SER A 356 -37.93 -34.94 17.23
C SER A 356 -37.85 -33.59 16.50
N LEU A 357 -38.62 -32.61 16.98
CA LEU A 357 -38.51 -31.23 16.49
C LEU A 357 -37.13 -30.64 16.78
N LEU A 358 -36.55 -30.95 17.94
CA LEU A 358 -35.22 -30.48 18.33
C LEU A 358 -34.17 -30.90 17.30
N ASP A 359 -34.18 -32.18 16.90
CA ASP A 359 -33.27 -32.68 15.86
C ASP A 359 -33.43 -31.93 14.53
N LEU A 360 -34.66 -31.62 14.12
CA LEU A 360 -34.92 -30.87 12.88
C LEU A 360 -34.37 -29.45 12.99
N LEU A 361 -34.71 -28.73 14.05
CA LEU A 361 -34.26 -27.35 14.27
C LEU A 361 -32.74 -27.25 14.42
N ASP A 362 -32.11 -28.22 15.08
CA ASP A 362 -30.65 -28.27 15.21
C ASP A 362 -29.98 -28.52 13.86
N THR A 363 -30.54 -29.41 13.03
CA THR A 363 -29.99 -29.69 11.71
C THR A 363 -30.23 -28.54 10.72
N GLU A 364 -31.33 -27.79 10.85
CA GLU A 364 -31.55 -26.54 10.10
C GLU A 364 -30.50 -25.49 10.45
N ASN A 365 -30.19 -25.32 11.73
CA ASN A 365 -29.13 -24.43 12.18
C ASN A 365 -27.74 -24.87 11.70
N GLU A 366 -27.43 -26.16 11.75
CA GLU A 366 -26.17 -26.72 11.22
C GLU A 366 -26.04 -26.50 9.70
N LEU A 367 -27.16 -26.59 8.96
CA LEU A 367 -27.16 -26.28 7.53
C LEU A 367 -26.89 -24.79 7.28
N PHE A 368 -27.49 -23.90 8.08
CA PHE A 368 -27.24 -22.47 8.00
C PHE A 368 -25.76 -22.14 8.28
N GLU A 369 -25.19 -22.68 9.35
CA GLU A 369 -23.79 -22.45 9.71
C GLU A 369 -22.81 -23.06 8.70
N SER A 370 -23.07 -24.27 8.19
CA SER A 370 -22.23 -24.87 7.14
C SER A 370 -22.26 -24.08 5.82
N ARG A 371 -23.41 -23.55 5.42
CA ARG A 371 -23.53 -22.65 4.24
C ARG A 371 -22.81 -21.33 4.44
N ARG A 372 -22.91 -20.71 5.63
CA ARG A 372 -22.14 -19.52 5.97
C ARG A 372 -20.64 -19.80 5.91
N ALA A 373 -20.20 -20.90 6.51
CA ALA A 373 -18.78 -21.30 6.50
C ALA A 373 -18.25 -21.51 5.07
N LEU A 374 -19.00 -22.22 4.22
CA LEU A 374 -18.64 -22.42 2.81
C LEU A 374 -18.58 -21.10 2.05
N THR A 375 -19.61 -20.26 2.19
CA THR A 375 -19.69 -18.96 1.49
C THR A 375 -18.56 -18.03 1.93
N ASN A 376 -18.29 -17.94 3.23
CA ASN A 376 -17.13 -17.21 3.75
C ASN A 376 -15.82 -17.76 3.18
N GLY A 377 -15.64 -19.09 3.17
CA GLY A 377 -14.44 -19.73 2.63
C GLY A 377 -14.20 -19.44 1.15
N LEU A 378 -15.26 -19.36 0.33
CA LEU A 378 -15.18 -18.98 -1.08
C LEU A 378 -14.66 -17.55 -1.25
N TYR A 379 -15.26 -16.58 -0.55
CA TYR A 379 -14.86 -15.19 -0.63
C TYR A 379 -13.50 -14.92 0.01
N ASP A 380 -13.16 -15.61 1.10
CA ASP A 380 -11.85 -15.51 1.75
C ASP A 380 -10.74 -16.03 0.81
N LEU A 381 -10.97 -17.14 0.09
CA LEU A 381 -10.01 -17.64 -0.90
C LEU A 381 -9.80 -16.62 -2.02
N GLN A 382 -10.88 -16.08 -2.55
CA GLN A 382 -10.82 -15.09 -3.62
C GLN A 382 -10.06 -13.83 -3.17
N LEU A 383 -10.36 -13.30 -1.99
CA LEU A 383 -9.66 -12.14 -1.43
C LEU A 383 -8.18 -12.44 -1.18
N ALA A 384 -7.84 -13.64 -0.69
CA ALA A 384 -6.46 -14.06 -0.47
C ALA A 384 -5.66 -14.10 -1.79
N GLN A 385 -6.27 -14.59 -2.87
CA GLN A 385 -5.66 -14.59 -4.20
C GLN A 385 -5.39 -13.17 -4.72
N TYR A 386 -6.37 -12.27 -4.61
CA TYR A 386 -6.21 -10.87 -5.02
C TYR A 386 -5.17 -10.12 -4.17
N ARG A 387 -5.14 -10.38 -2.86
CA ARG A 387 -4.13 -9.82 -1.95
C ARG A 387 -2.72 -10.26 -2.33
N TRP A 388 -2.53 -11.52 -2.70
CA TRP A 388 -1.23 -12.02 -3.15
C TRP A 388 -0.78 -11.32 -4.45
N LEU A 389 -1.69 -11.12 -5.41
CA LEU A 389 -1.40 -10.37 -6.63
C LEU A 389 -1.05 -8.91 -6.37
N ALA A 390 -1.72 -8.25 -5.41
CA ALA A 390 -1.41 -6.87 -5.04
C ALA A 390 0.01 -6.75 -4.44
N LEU A 391 0.36 -7.63 -3.49
CA LEU A 391 1.67 -7.63 -2.85
C LEU A 391 2.81 -7.95 -3.83
N SER A 392 2.53 -8.72 -4.88
CA SER A 392 3.48 -9.07 -5.94
C SER A 392 3.54 -8.07 -7.10
N HIS A 393 2.82 -6.94 -6.99
CA HIS A 393 2.71 -5.93 -8.06
C HIS A 393 2.18 -6.50 -9.38
N ALA A 394 1.28 -7.48 -9.29
CA ALA A 394 0.69 -8.19 -10.43
C ALA A 394 -0.83 -8.00 -10.54
N LEU A 395 -1.46 -7.28 -9.61
CA LEU A 395 -2.91 -7.07 -9.56
C LEU A 395 -3.44 -6.32 -10.79
N LEU A 396 -2.90 -5.14 -11.10
CA LEU A 396 -3.40 -4.34 -12.22
C LEU A 396 -3.26 -5.09 -13.56
N PRO A 397 -2.09 -5.69 -13.89
CA PRO A 397 -1.96 -6.52 -15.09
C PRO A 397 -2.92 -7.72 -15.11
N ALA A 398 -3.16 -8.37 -13.97
CA ALA A 398 -4.09 -9.49 -13.87
C ALA A 398 -5.55 -9.06 -14.17
N LEU A 399 -5.90 -7.81 -13.87
CA LEU A 399 -7.20 -7.21 -14.20
C LEU A 399 -7.24 -6.55 -15.59
N ALA A 400 -6.16 -6.68 -16.38
CA ALA A 400 -5.96 -5.96 -17.64
C ALA A 400 -6.09 -4.43 -17.48
N LEU A 401 -5.68 -3.91 -16.32
CA LEU A 401 -5.63 -2.49 -15.99
C LEU A 401 -4.19 -2.00 -16.02
N GLN A 402 -4.02 -0.71 -16.30
CA GLN A 402 -2.74 -0.03 -16.14
C GLN A 402 -2.81 0.97 -14.99
N PRO A 403 -1.67 1.33 -14.38
CA PRO A 403 -1.61 2.48 -13.50
C PRO A 403 -2.19 3.71 -14.22
N ALA A 404 -2.93 4.55 -13.49
CA ALA A 404 -3.57 5.73 -14.06
C ALA A 404 -2.60 6.65 -14.82
N ARG A 405 -1.31 6.61 -14.47
CA ARG A 405 -0.24 7.41 -15.09
C ARG A 405 1.06 6.59 -15.14
N ASN A 406 1.74 6.60 -16.28
CA ASN A 406 2.89 5.73 -16.57
C ASN A 406 4.13 6.49 -17.08
N GLU A 407 4.42 7.64 -16.47
CA GLU A 407 5.63 8.42 -16.78
C GLU A 407 6.79 7.97 -15.90
N MET A 408 7.48 6.91 -16.32
CA MET A 408 8.61 6.37 -15.57
C MET A 408 9.79 7.37 -15.56
N PRO A 409 10.35 7.73 -14.40
CA PRO A 409 11.50 8.63 -14.33
C PRO A 409 12.77 8.02 -14.94
N GLU A 410 13.60 8.86 -15.57
CA GLU A 410 14.88 8.46 -16.19
C GLU A 410 15.84 7.75 -15.21
N GLU A 411 15.79 8.14 -13.93
CA GLU A 411 16.62 7.58 -12.86
C GLU A 411 16.34 6.10 -12.62
N ASN A 412 15.19 5.58 -13.08
CA ASN A 412 14.89 4.16 -12.96
C ASN A 412 15.95 3.28 -13.63
N GLY A 413 16.50 3.69 -14.78
CA GLY A 413 17.59 2.96 -15.44
C GLY A 413 18.91 2.94 -14.67
N LYS A 414 19.04 3.76 -13.62
CA LYS A 414 20.22 3.87 -12.74
C LYS A 414 19.95 3.28 -11.35
N LEU A 415 18.75 2.75 -11.11
CA LEU A 415 18.39 2.14 -9.84
C LEU A 415 19.17 0.83 -9.66
N ALA A 416 20.04 0.78 -8.66
CA ALA A 416 20.87 -0.38 -8.42
C ALA A 416 20.12 -1.39 -7.53
N VAL A 417 19.63 -2.49 -8.10
CA VAL A 417 19.06 -3.62 -7.37
C VAL A 417 19.94 -4.85 -7.60
N SER A 418 20.88 -5.11 -6.68
CA SER A 418 21.77 -6.27 -6.82
C SER A 418 21.11 -7.57 -6.37
N ASP A 419 21.53 -8.69 -6.95
CA ASP A 419 21.06 -10.02 -6.55
C ASP A 419 21.40 -10.36 -5.09
N GLU A 420 22.51 -9.81 -4.60
CA GLU A 420 22.94 -9.99 -3.21
C GLU A 420 21.92 -9.36 -2.24
N VAL A 421 21.40 -8.18 -2.55
CA VAL A 421 20.36 -7.52 -1.74
C VAL A 421 19.10 -8.37 -1.69
N ILE A 422 18.65 -8.91 -2.83
CA ILE A 422 17.47 -9.77 -2.88
C ILE A 422 17.70 -11.06 -2.07
N LYS A 423 18.91 -11.66 -2.18
CA LYS A 423 19.29 -12.85 -1.40
C LYS A 423 19.38 -12.59 0.11
N LEU A 424 19.82 -11.41 0.53
CA LEU A 424 19.93 -11.01 1.95
C LEU A 424 18.55 -10.91 2.62
N CYS A 425 17.52 -10.60 1.85
CA CYS A 425 16.15 -10.60 2.34
C CYS A 425 15.54 -12.00 2.35
N ASN A 426 16.04 -12.89 1.46
CA ASN A 426 15.41 -14.16 1.13
C ASN A 426 15.22 -15.07 2.35
N SER A 427 13.98 -15.16 2.83
CA SER A 427 13.48 -16.28 3.63
C SER A 427 12.98 -17.41 2.72
N THR A 428 13.26 -18.64 3.11
CA THR A 428 12.72 -19.81 2.41
C THR A 428 11.20 -19.75 2.37
N VAL A 429 10.60 -20.09 1.22
CA VAL A 429 9.14 -20.19 1.10
C VAL A 429 8.66 -21.18 2.17
N PRO A 430 7.61 -20.85 2.96
CA PRO A 430 7.14 -21.73 4.01
C PRO A 430 6.81 -23.12 3.46
N ASP A 431 7.17 -24.16 4.21
CA ASP A 431 6.82 -25.53 3.86
C ASP A 431 5.29 -25.72 3.99
N THR A 432 4.61 -25.57 2.86
CA THR A 432 3.16 -25.75 2.76
C THR A 432 2.74 -27.22 2.76
N ALA A 433 3.66 -28.19 2.79
CA ALA A 433 3.31 -29.60 2.84
C ALA A 433 2.51 -29.96 4.10
N ARG A 434 2.72 -29.23 5.20
CA ARG A 434 1.96 -29.39 6.45
C ARG A 434 0.51 -28.93 6.37
N LEU A 435 0.14 -28.19 5.32
CA LEU A 435 -1.23 -27.78 5.06
C LEU A 435 -2.00 -28.82 4.21
N ALA A 436 -1.33 -29.89 3.77
CA ALA A 436 -1.99 -30.96 3.04
C ALA A 436 -3.01 -31.68 3.93
N PRO A 437 -4.14 -32.12 3.37
CA PRO A 437 -5.12 -32.92 4.08
C PRO A 437 -4.47 -34.15 4.71
N VAL A 438 -4.91 -34.52 5.90
CA VAL A 438 -4.37 -35.67 6.64
C VAL A 438 -5.42 -36.78 6.75
N ARG A 439 -4.95 -38.01 6.83
CA ARG A 439 -5.73 -39.17 7.26
C ARG A 439 -5.12 -39.76 8.52
N VAL A 440 -5.95 -40.40 9.32
CA VAL A 440 -5.51 -41.16 10.49
C VAL A 440 -5.00 -42.52 10.04
N GLN A 441 -3.73 -42.83 10.31
CA GLN A 441 -3.22 -44.19 10.26
C GLN A 441 -3.19 -44.75 11.68
N TYR A 442 -4.02 -45.78 11.90
CA TYR A 442 -4.00 -46.56 13.12
C TYR A 442 -2.80 -47.51 13.08
N ASN A 443 -1.96 -47.42 14.11
CA ASN A 443 -0.79 -48.28 14.25
C ASN A 443 -1.20 -49.59 14.96
N GLU A 444 -0.49 -50.68 14.67
CA GLU A 444 -0.71 -51.93 15.40
C GLU A 444 -0.32 -51.80 16.89
N GLY A 445 -1.06 -52.48 17.77
CA GLY A 445 -0.78 -52.52 19.21
C GLY A 445 -1.26 -51.29 20.00
N THR A 446 -0.49 -50.87 20.99
CA THR A 446 -0.80 -49.74 21.90
C THR A 446 -0.24 -48.39 21.43
N LEU A 447 0.34 -48.34 20.23
CA LEU A 447 0.91 -47.12 19.69
C LEU A 447 -0.20 -46.11 19.33
N PRO A 448 -0.03 -44.83 19.67
CA PRO A 448 -1.01 -43.81 19.31
C PRO A 448 -1.14 -43.70 17.78
N PRO A 449 -2.34 -43.36 17.28
CA PRO A 449 -2.55 -43.15 15.85
C PRO A 449 -1.70 -42.00 15.33
N THR A 450 -1.26 -42.10 14.08
CA THR A 450 -0.45 -41.08 13.41
C THR A 450 -1.24 -40.37 12.32
N LEU A 451 -1.02 -39.07 12.18
CA LEU A 451 -1.60 -38.28 11.09
C LEU A 451 -0.63 -38.28 9.91
N ILE A 452 -1.10 -38.73 8.75
CA ILE A 452 -0.29 -38.83 7.55
C ILE A 452 -0.95 -38.02 6.44
N PRO A 453 -0.19 -37.26 5.63
CA PRO A 453 -0.74 -36.59 4.46
C PRO A 453 -1.51 -37.58 3.57
N MET A 454 -2.69 -37.20 3.09
CA MET A 454 -3.53 -38.03 2.22
C MET A 454 -2.80 -38.47 0.94
N ASN A 455 -1.81 -37.70 0.49
CA ASN A 455 -1.02 -37.97 -0.71
C ASN A 455 0.22 -38.86 -0.45
N ALA A 456 0.50 -39.25 0.79
CA ALA A 456 1.60 -40.17 1.08
C ALA A 456 1.21 -41.60 0.65
N PRO A 457 2.12 -42.35 -0.01
CA PRO A 457 1.85 -43.74 -0.38
C PRO A 457 1.44 -44.52 0.88
N SER A 458 0.34 -45.28 0.80
CA SER A 458 -0.03 -46.16 1.90
C SER A 458 1.13 -47.12 2.14
N ALA A 459 1.72 -47.09 3.34
CA ALA A 459 2.55 -48.20 3.79
C ALA A 459 1.68 -49.45 3.66
N LYS A 460 2.06 -50.35 2.74
CA LYS A 460 1.38 -51.65 2.63
C LYS A 460 1.54 -52.37 3.98
N PRO A 461 0.50 -53.09 4.44
CA PRO A 461 0.58 -53.88 5.65
C PRO A 461 1.70 -54.91 5.59
#